data_AF-A0A0Q7FAE4-F1
#
_entry.id   AF-A0A0Q7FAE4-F1
#
_cell.length_a   1.000
_cell.length_b   1.000
_cell.length_c   1.000
_cell.angle_alpha   90.00
_cell.angle_beta   90.00
_cell.angle_gamma   90.00
#
_symmetry.space_group_name_H-M   'P 1'
#
loop_
_entity.id
_entity.type
_entity.pdbx_description
1 polymer ?
#
loop_
_entity_poly.entity_id
_entity_poly.type
_entity_poly.pdbx_seq_one_letter_code
_entity_poly.pdbx_strand_id
1 'polypeptide(L)'
;MTSIEQRLLAVEQDNARLRKRLNRQNGAWIAGLLLLAGGSAIAGASLKNAIFDSVRAKEVVVVDGKGIVRARLGGDLPDAVMAGGHVAKRGSKAAGMIIYDEEGIERGGYVTQDEGSNAMITLDSKHRMAALMVAGPDPTQDSALTLITKNGGIELRSDSNGSRLSVTDKSGLTYQQPAITRLQPDSCTYYKGLELKYPGKRLCQARFPEAACNACLSE
;
A
#
# COMPACT_ATOMS: atom_id res chain seq x y z
N MET A 1 -11.35 -69.49 -54.57
CA MET A 1 -11.73 -68.60 -53.45
C MET A 1 -13.11 -68.05 -53.70
N THR A 2 -13.99 -68.10 -52.72
CA THR A 2 -15.37 -67.59 -52.84
C THR A 2 -15.39 -66.06 -52.65
N SER A 3 -16.41 -65.38 -53.19
CA SER A 3 -16.62 -63.92 -53.04
C SER A 3 -16.60 -63.47 -51.56
N ILE A 4 -16.97 -64.36 -50.64
CA ILE A 4 -16.98 -64.10 -49.20
C ILE A 4 -15.57 -64.05 -48.61
N GLU A 5 -14.67 -64.95 -49.02
CA GLU A 5 -13.27 -64.98 -48.54
C GLU A 5 -12.50 -63.73 -48.94
N GLN A 6 -12.73 -63.22 -50.16
CA GLN A 6 -12.12 -61.99 -50.64
C GLN A 6 -12.60 -60.76 -49.85
N ARG A 7 -13.89 -60.72 -49.51
CA ARG A 7 -14.46 -59.64 -48.68
C ARG A 7 -13.94 -59.70 -47.24
N LEU A 8 -13.74 -60.90 -46.69
CA LEU A 8 -13.19 -61.08 -45.35
C LEU A 8 -11.73 -60.59 -45.27
N LEU A 9 -10.89 -60.98 -46.23
CA LEU A 9 -9.50 -60.52 -46.32
C LEU A 9 -9.38 -58.99 -46.48
N ALA A 10 -10.25 -58.37 -47.28
CA ALA A 10 -10.28 -56.92 -47.43
C ALA A 10 -10.61 -56.21 -46.10
N VAL A 11 -11.60 -56.71 -45.37
CA VAL A 11 -12.00 -56.18 -44.06
C VAL A 11 -10.87 -56.33 -43.02
N GLU A 12 -10.16 -57.46 -43.02
CA GLU A 12 -9.01 -57.68 -42.13
C GLU A 12 -7.86 -56.72 -42.44
N GLN A 13 -7.56 -56.49 -43.72
CA GLN A 13 -6.53 -55.54 -44.15
C GLN A 13 -6.89 -54.09 -43.79
N ASP A 14 -8.15 -53.70 -43.97
CA ASP A 14 -8.61 -52.36 -43.61
C ASP A 14 -8.63 -52.15 -42.08
N ASN A 15 -9.03 -53.16 -41.31
CA ASN A 15 -8.91 -53.13 -39.85
C ASN A 15 -7.46 -53.01 -39.38
N ALA A 16 -6.53 -53.73 -40.01
CA ALA A 16 -5.11 -53.62 -39.69
C ALA A 16 -4.55 -52.22 -40.00
N ARG A 17 -4.98 -51.61 -41.10
CA ARG A 17 -4.62 -50.24 -41.48
C ARG A 17 -5.21 -49.21 -40.52
N LEU A 18 -6.48 -49.36 -40.13
CA LEU A 18 -7.15 -48.49 -39.16
C LEU A 18 -6.47 -48.55 -37.79
N ARG A 19 -6.14 -49.73 -37.29
CA ARG A 19 -5.38 -49.91 -36.03
C ARG A 19 -4.03 -49.20 -36.07
N LYS A 20 -3.28 -49.31 -37.17
CA LYS A 20 -2.00 -48.58 -37.32
C LYS A 20 -2.19 -47.06 -37.34
N ARG A 21 -3.25 -46.54 -37.98
CA ARG A 21 -3.56 -45.10 -38.01
C ARG A 21 -3.97 -44.58 -36.64
N LEU A 22 -4.84 -45.30 -35.93
CA LEU A 22 -5.26 -45.00 -34.56
C LEU A 22 -4.07 -44.98 -33.59
N ASN A 23 -3.18 -45.97 -33.65
CA ASN A 23 -1.99 -45.99 -32.78
C ASN A 23 -1.03 -44.82 -33.07
N ARG A 24 -0.88 -44.41 -34.35
CA ARG A 24 -0.09 -43.22 -34.70
C ARG A 24 -0.75 -41.93 -34.21
N GLN A 25 -2.06 -41.79 -34.36
CA GLN A 25 -2.79 -40.63 -33.85
C GLN A 25 -2.74 -40.55 -32.32
N ASN A 26 -3.00 -41.65 -31.62
CA ASN A 26 -2.92 -41.70 -30.15
C ASN A 26 -1.51 -41.40 -29.66
N GLY A 27 -0.47 -41.94 -30.33
CA GLY A 27 0.92 -41.61 -30.03
C GLY A 27 1.24 -40.12 -30.20
N ALA A 28 0.75 -39.50 -31.27
CA ALA A 28 0.91 -38.06 -31.50
C ALA A 28 0.17 -37.21 -30.45
N TRP A 29 -1.05 -37.60 -30.07
CA TRP A 29 -1.81 -36.93 -29.02
C TRP A 29 -1.11 -37.03 -27.66
N ILE A 30 -0.63 -38.22 -27.27
CA ILE A 30 0.10 -38.42 -26.01
C ILE A 30 1.39 -37.60 -26.00
N ALA A 31 2.17 -37.62 -27.08
CA ALA A 31 3.39 -36.84 -27.20
C ALA A 31 3.12 -35.33 -27.11
N GLY A 32 2.07 -34.83 -27.76
CA GLY A 32 1.65 -33.44 -27.66
C GLY A 32 1.25 -33.04 -26.23
N LEU A 33 0.53 -33.91 -25.52
CA LEU A 33 0.11 -33.67 -24.14
C LEU A 33 1.31 -33.63 -23.18
N LEU A 34 2.29 -34.53 -23.37
CA LEU A 34 3.52 -34.57 -22.59
C LEU A 34 4.41 -33.34 -22.83
N LEU A 35 4.48 -32.83 -24.06
CA LEU A 35 5.21 -31.60 -24.39
C LEU A 35 4.58 -30.36 -23.73
N LEU A 36 3.26 -30.26 -23.71
CA LEU A 36 2.54 -29.18 -23.02
C LEU A 36 2.77 -29.22 -21.49
N ALA A 37 2.66 -30.41 -20.89
CA ALA A 37 2.92 -30.59 -19.46
C ALA A 37 4.39 -30.30 -19.09
N GLY A 38 5.35 -30.78 -19.90
CA GLY A 38 6.77 -30.56 -19.69
C GLY A 38 7.19 -29.09 -19.85
N GLY A 39 6.66 -28.39 -20.86
CA GLY A 39 6.93 -26.96 -21.07
C GLY A 39 6.46 -26.09 -19.90
N SER A 40 5.33 -26.46 -19.29
CA SER A 40 4.76 -25.76 -18.12
C SER A 40 5.66 -25.86 -16.88
N ALA A 41 6.24 -27.05 -16.65
CA ALA A 41 7.11 -27.29 -15.50
C ALA A 41 8.46 -26.58 -15.62
N ILE A 42 9.04 -26.53 -16.83
CA ILE A 42 10.34 -25.88 -17.09
C ILE A 42 10.22 -24.35 -16.97
N ALA A 43 9.15 -23.76 -17.51
CA ALA A 43 8.91 -22.32 -17.39
C ALA A 43 8.75 -21.89 -15.90
N GLY A 44 8.03 -22.69 -15.11
CA GLY A 44 7.87 -22.43 -13.68
C GLY A 44 9.16 -22.55 -12.87
N ALA A 45 10.05 -23.50 -13.22
CA ALA A 45 11.34 -23.65 -12.57
C ALA A 45 12.31 -22.49 -12.88
N SER A 46 12.31 -22.00 -14.12
CA SER A 46 13.16 -20.88 -14.53
C SER A 46 12.77 -19.56 -13.86
N LEU A 47 11.49 -19.38 -13.50
CA LEU A 47 11.01 -18.18 -12.80
C LEU A 47 11.42 -18.13 -11.33
N LYS A 48 11.67 -19.27 -10.67
CA LYS A 48 11.93 -19.31 -9.22
C LYS A 48 13.16 -18.53 -8.79
N ASN A 49 14.17 -18.44 -9.65
CA ASN A 49 15.43 -17.74 -9.40
C ASN A 49 15.72 -16.69 -10.47
N ALA A 50 14.70 -16.26 -11.23
CA ALA A 50 14.86 -15.23 -12.23
C ALA A 50 15.16 -13.90 -11.54
N ILE A 51 16.25 -13.25 -11.94
CA ILE A 51 16.55 -11.88 -11.58
C ILE A 51 15.97 -11.01 -12.69
N PHE A 52 15.14 -10.05 -12.33
CA PHE A 52 14.56 -9.09 -13.25
C PHE A 52 15.14 -7.71 -12.96
N ASP A 53 15.53 -6.99 -14.01
CA ASP A 53 15.97 -5.59 -13.86
C ASP A 53 14.80 -4.67 -13.44
N SER A 54 13.58 -4.98 -13.86
CA SER A 54 12.38 -4.24 -13.46
C SER A 54 11.13 -5.12 -13.45
N VAL A 55 10.22 -4.80 -12.53
CA VAL A 55 8.89 -5.43 -12.43
C VAL A 55 7.82 -4.35 -12.49
N ARG A 56 6.96 -4.41 -13.50
CA ARG A 56 5.77 -3.55 -13.59
C ARG A 56 4.57 -4.33 -13.07
N ALA A 57 4.07 -3.93 -11.91
CA ALA A 57 2.91 -4.55 -11.27
C ALA A 57 1.97 -3.46 -10.74
N LYS A 58 0.69 -3.79 -10.61
CA LYS A 58 -0.27 -2.94 -9.87
C LYS A 58 -0.07 -3.09 -8.36
N GLU A 59 0.24 -4.31 -7.93
CA GLU A 59 0.45 -4.68 -6.54
C GLU A 59 1.44 -5.85 -6.44
N VAL A 60 2.27 -5.82 -5.41
CA VAL A 60 3.05 -6.95 -4.91
C VAL A 60 2.60 -7.23 -3.48
N VAL A 61 2.12 -8.44 -3.23
CA VAL A 61 1.64 -8.87 -1.91
C VAL A 61 2.58 -9.93 -1.36
N VAL A 62 3.16 -9.67 -0.19
CA VAL A 62 3.97 -10.64 0.55
C VAL A 62 3.06 -11.37 1.53
N VAL A 63 3.06 -12.70 1.45
CA VAL A 63 2.23 -13.58 2.27
C VAL A 63 3.14 -14.55 3.03
N ASP A 64 2.89 -14.75 4.32
CA ASP A 64 3.66 -15.70 5.13
C ASP A 64 3.20 -17.16 4.94
N GLY A 65 3.87 -18.09 5.62
CA GLY A 65 3.56 -19.53 5.54
C GLY A 65 2.16 -19.92 6.07
N LYS A 66 1.45 -19.01 6.75
CA LYS A 66 0.07 -19.21 7.22
C LYS A 66 -0.97 -18.60 6.28
N GLY A 67 -0.55 -17.98 5.18
CA GLY A 67 -1.44 -17.29 4.27
C GLY A 67 -1.78 -15.86 4.71
N ILE A 68 -1.09 -15.31 5.72
CA ILE A 68 -1.33 -13.95 6.21
C ILE A 68 -0.50 -12.95 5.42
N VAL A 69 -1.12 -11.87 4.97
CA VAL A 69 -0.43 -10.78 4.29
C VAL A 69 0.49 -10.06 5.28
N ARG A 70 1.77 -9.89 4.92
CA ARG A 70 2.80 -9.23 5.73
C ARG A 70 3.26 -7.89 5.17
N ALA A 71 3.14 -7.70 3.87
CA ALA A 71 3.39 -6.43 3.22
C ALA A 71 2.60 -6.33 1.92
N ARG A 72 2.26 -5.09 1.54
CA ARG A 72 1.74 -4.74 0.22
C ARG A 72 2.55 -3.59 -0.34
N LEU A 73 2.97 -3.69 -1.59
CA LEU A 73 3.50 -2.58 -2.38
C LEU A 73 2.52 -2.36 -3.53
N GLY A 74 1.84 -1.22 -3.58
CA GLY A 74 0.77 -1.00 -4.54
C GLY A 74 0.67 0.45 -5.02
N GLY A 75 0.14 0.62 -6.24
CA GLY A 75 -0.20 1.93 -6.80
C GLY A 75 -1.56 2.48 -6.34
N ASP A 76 -2.42 1.63 -5.77
CA ASP A 76 -3.70 2.01 -5.17
C ASP A 76 -3.89 1.11 -3.94
N LEU A 77 -3.50 1.61 -2.77
CA LEU A 77 -3.47 0.84 -1.52
C LEU A 77 -4.87 0.72 -0.90
N PRO A 78 -5.22 -0.45 -0.31
CA PRO A 78 -6.52 -0.64 0.32
C PRO A 78 -6.67 0.18 1.60
N ASP A 79 -7.91 0.33 2.07
CA ASP A 79 -8.21 0.93 3.38
C ASP A 79 -7.49 0.20 4.53
N ALA A 80 -7.21 0.92 5.61
CA ALA A 80 -6.39 0.43 6.71
C ALA A 80 -7.15 -0.57 7.58
N VAL A 81 -6.53 -1.72 7.87
CA VAL A 81 -7.12 -2.76 8.73
C VAL A 81 -6.53 -2.64 10.13
N MET A 82 -7.39 -2.39 11.11
CA MET A 82 -7.06 -2.22 12.52
C MET A 82 -7.52 -3.43 13.36
N ALA A 83 -7.09 -3.49 14.62
CA ALA A 83 -7.51 -4.51 15.58
C ALA A 83 -9.03 -4.71 15.62
N GLY A 84 -9.47 -5.96 15.77
CA GLY A 84 -10.90 -6.31 15.78
C GLY A 84 -11.55 -6.32 14.40
N GLY A 85 -10.76 -6.23 13.32
CA GLY A 85 -11.28 -6.24 11.93
C GLY A 85 -11.88 -4.90 11.49
N HIS A 86 -11.61 -3.82 12.24
CA HIS A 86 -12.08 -2.48 11.87
C HIS A 86 -11.33 -1.95 10.67
N VAL A 87 -12.07 -1.54 9.63
CA VAL A 87 -11.49 -0.92 8.43
C VAL A 87 -11.66 0.59 8.51
N ALA A 88 -10.54 1.32 8.53
CA ALA A 88 -10.52 2.78 8.50
C ALA A 88 -10.21 3.28 7.09
N LYS A 89 -11.08 4.17 6.58
CA LYS A 89 -10.85 4.83 5.30
C LYS A 89 -9.58 5.69 5.36
N ARG A 90 -8.76 5.63 4.31
CA ARG A 90 -7.52 6.46 4.22
C ARG A 90 -7.77 7.95 4.04
N GLY A 91 -8.99 8.37 3.71
CA GLY A 91 -9.33 9.76 3.43
C GLY A 91 -8.98 10.20 2.00
N SER A 92 -7.86 9.71 1.45
CA SER A 92 -7.46 9.86 0.06
C SER A 92 -6.90 8.56 -0.51
N LYS A 93 -6.78 8.47 -1.84
CA LYS A 93 -5.97 7.43 -2.47
C LYS A 93 -4.50 7.56 -2.07
N ALA A 94 -3.82 6.42 -2.00
CA ALA A 94 -2.42 6.34 -1.64
C ALA A 94 -1.69 5.24 -2.42
N ALA A 95 -0.42 5.47 -2.71
CA ALA A 95 0.50 4.49 -3.30
C ALA A 95 1.70 4.30 -2.38
N GLY A 96 2.37 3.15 -2.45
CA GLY A 96 3.56 2.86 -1.65
C GLY A 96 3.51 1.49 -0.98
N MET A 97 4.13 1.38 0.18
CA MET A 97 4.28 0.15 0.94
C MET A 97 3.53 0.20 2.28
N ILE A 98 2.80 -0.85 2.60
CA ILE A 98 2.20 -1.08 3.92
C ILE A 98 2.78 -2.36 4.51
N ILE A 99 3.03 -2.35 5.82
CA ILE A 99 3.45 -3.52 6.58
C ILE A 99 2.34 -4.00 7.52
N TYR A 100 2.25 -5.31 7.71
CA TYR A 100 1.23 -5.97 8.52
C TYR A 100 1.87 -6.90 9.55
N ASP A 101 1.18 -7.10 10.68
CA ASP A 101 1.57 -8.07 11.72
C ASP A 101 1.05 -9.49 11.45
N GLU A 102 1.26 -10.40 12.42
CA GLU A 102 0.85 -11.81 12.35
C GLU A 102 -0.65 -12.07 12.32
N GLU A 103 -1.44 -11.05 12.66
CA GLU A 103 -2.90 -11.08 12.59
C GLU A 103 -3.40 -10.44 11.29
N GLY A 104 -2.51 -9.92 10.44
CA GLY A 104 -2.85 -9.19 9.24
C GLY A 104 -3.30 -7.75 9.52
N ILE A 105 -2.93 -7.18 10.68
CA ILE A 105 -3.26 -5.81 11.07
C ILE A 105 -2.17 -4.86 10.58
N GLU A 106 -2.54 -3.72 10.01
CA GLU A 106 -1.62 -2.70 9.51
C GLU A 106 -0.77 -2.09 10.63
N ARG A 107 0.55 -2.05 10.43
CA ARG A 107 1.54 -1.54 11.39
C ARG A 107 2.28 -0.30 10.91
N GLY A 108 1.78 0.32 9.84
CA GLY A 108 2.34 1.51 9.22
C GLY A 108 2.77 1.27 7.78
N GLY A 109 3.47 2.24 7.21
CA GLY A 109 3.87 2.20 5.81
C GLY A 109 4.77 3.35 5.38
N TYR A 110 5.24 3.26 4.14
CA TYR A 110 5.89 4.34 3.40
C TYR A 110 5.04 4.66 2.18
N VAL A 111 4.34 5.78 2.19
CA VAL A 111 3.26 6.06 1.25
C VAL A 111 3.28 7.48 0.72
N THR A 112 2.75 7.67 -0.48
CA THR A 112 2.40 8.97 -1.06
C THR A 112 0.89 9.06 -1.21
N GLN A 113 0.30 10.22 -0.95
CA GLN A 113 -1.12 10.47 -1.14
C GLN A 113 -1.39 11.25 -2.43
N ASP A 114 -2.50 10.94 -3.10
CA ASP A 114 -2.93 11.69 -4.28
C ASP A 114 -3.41 13.10 -3.90
N GLU A 115 -4.11 13.22 -2.78
CA GLU A 115 -4.57 14.50 -2.24
C GLU A 115 -3.52 15.10 -1.30
N GLY A 116 -3.17 16.37 -1.53
CA GLY A 116 -2.13 17.05 -0.76
C GLY A 116 -0.71 16.57 -1.07
N SER A 117 -0.53 15.56 -1.93
CA SER A 117 0.76 15.12 -2.50
C SER A 117 1.88 14.90 -1.47
N ASN A 118 1.52 14.51 -0.25
CA ASN A 118 2.46 14.29 0.83
C ASN A 118 3.15 12.92 0.68
N ALA A 119 4.44 12.87 1.00
CA ALA A 119 5.16 11.62 1.25
C ALA A 119 5.24 11.38 2.76
N MET A 120 4.92 10.16 3.21
CA MET A 120 4.80 9.83 4.62
C MET A 120 5.45 8.49 4.97
N ILE A 121 6.03 8.43 6.16
CA ILE A 121 6.37 7.19 6.86
C ILE A 121 5.54 7.14 8.13
N THR A 122 4.77 6.09 8.33
CA THR A 122 3.96 5.88 9.54
C THR A 122 4.41 4.64 10.29
N LEU A 123 4.28 4.70 11.61
CA LEU A 123 4.36 3.53 12.48
C LEU A 123 3.11 3.47 13.32
N ASP A 124 2.42 2.34 13.23
CA ASP A 124 1.13 2.15 13.86
C ASP A 124 1.21 1.09 14.97
N SER A 125 0.54 1.38 16.07
CA SER A 125 0.08 0.33 16.97
C SER A 125 -1.10 -0.41 16.32
N LYS A 126 -1.51 -1.55 16.87
CA LYS A 126 -2.71 -2.27 16.40
C LYS A 126 -4.00 -1.40 16.44
N HIS A 127 -3.98 -0.27 17.13
CA HIS A 127 -5.17 0.54 17.41
C HIS A 127 -5.11 1.97 16.84
N ARG A 128 -3.91 2.50 16.62
CA ARG A 128 -3.69 3.89 16.18
C ARG A 128 -2.25 4.15 15.78
N MET A 129 -2.06 5.16 14.94
CA MET A 129 -0.76 5.71 14.60
C MET A 129 -0.01 6.20 15.85
N ALA A 130 1.25 5.80 15.95
CA ALA A 130 2.16 6.12 17.04
C ALA A 130 3.30 7.04 16.58
N ALA A 131 3.68 6.99 15.31
CA ALA A 131 4.62 7.94 14.72
C ALA A 131 4.25 8.29 13.28
N LEU A 132 4.57 9.52 12.88
CA LEU A 132 4.41 10.03 11.53
C LEU A 132 5.65 10.86 11.16
N MET A 133 6.28 10.55 10.05
CA MET A 133 7.18 11.47 9.35
C MET A 133 6.50 11.87 8.06
N VAL A 134 6.47 13.16 7.74
CA VAL A 134 5.82 13.69 6.55
C VAL A 134 6.66 14.77 5.90
N ALA A 135 6.68 14.76 4.58
CA ALA A 135 7.17 15.84 3.73
C ALA A 135 6.03 16.33 2.85
N GLY A 136 5.82 17.64 2.85
CA GLY A 136 4.85 18.31 2.00
C GLY A 136 5.33 18.40 0.54
N PRO A 137 4.41 18.58 -0.41
CA PRO A 137 4.75 18.75 -1.82
C PRO A 137 5.26 20.15 -2.18
N ASP A 138 5.10 21.11 -1.26
CA ASP A 138 5.33 22.52 -1.50
C ASP A 138 6.83 22.79 -1.77
N PRO A 139 7.19 23.71 -2.70
CA PRO A 139 8.56 24.19 -2.86
C PRO A 139 9.22 24.70 -1.56
N THR A 140 8.45 25.05 -0.53
CA THR A 140 8.97 25.41 0.81
C THR A 140 9.63 24.24 1.55
N GLN A 141 9.46 23.00 1.09
CA GLN A 141 10.03 21.78 1.69
C GLN A 141 9.60 21.57 3.14
N ASP A 142 8.33 21.89 3.44
CA ASP A 142 7.74 21.68 4.74
C ASP A 142 7.82 20.21 5.16
N SER A 143 8.24 19.96 6.40
CA SER A 143 8.36 18.60 6.93
C SER A 143 8.08 18.54 8.42
N ALA A 144 7.65 17.37 8.87
CA ALA A 144 7.43 17.10 10.29
C ALA A 144 7.71 15.65 10.66
N LEU A 145 8.15 15.44 11.90
CA LEU A 145 8.22 14.16 12.59
C LEU A 145 7.41 14.28 13.88
N THR A 146 6.41 13.42 14.05
CA THR A 146 5.51 13.40 15.19
C THR A 146 5.54 12.05 15.89
N LEU A 147 5.67 12.06 17.21
CA LEU A 147 5.45 10.91 18.09
C LEU A 147 4.16 11.13 18.88
N ILE A 148 3.26 10.15 18.87
CA ILE A 148 1.88 10.29 19.33
C ILE A 148 1.60 9.27 20.44
N THR A 149 1.07 9.77 21.56
CA THR A 149 0.55 8.94 22.65
C THR A 149 -0.95 9.20 22.84
N LYS A 150 -1.60 8.50 23.78
CA LYS A 150 -3.04 8.72 24.06
C LYS A 150 -3.30 10.11 24.67
N ASN A 151 -2.30 10.68 25.35
CA ASN A 151 -2.47 11.86 26.18
C ASN A 151 -1.74 13.09 25.63
N GLY A 152 -1.06 12.98 24.50
CA GLY A 152 -0.22 14.05 23.97
C GLY A 152 0.73 13.57 22.89
N GLY A 153 1.72 14.39 22.57
CA GLY A 153 2.74 14.05 21.59
C GLY A 153 3.91 15.03 21.57
N ILE A 154 4.90 14.68 20.75
CA ILE A 154 6.05 15.52 20.46
C ILE A 154 6.12 15.68 18.94
N GLU A 155 6.31 16.90 18.45
CA GLU A 155 6.49 17.21 17.04
C GLU A 155 7.79 17.96 16.83
N LEU A 156 8.63 17.49 15.92
CA LEU A 156 9.68 18.27 15.28
C LEU A 156 9.13 18.72 13.92
N ARG A 157 9.16 20.00 13.64
CA ARG A 157 8.61 20.56 12.40
C ARG A 157 9.55 21.60 11.83
N SER A 158 9.64 21.65 10.51
CA SER A 158 10.24 22.74 9.77
C SER A 158 9.27 23.15 8.68
N ASP A 159 8.79 24.39 8.74
CA ASP A 159 7.86 24.96 7.78
C ASP A 159 8.11 26.46 7.61
N SER A 160 7.26 27.14 6.84
CA SER A 160 7.31 28.59 6.62
C SER A 160 7.28 29.45 7.89
N ASN A 161 6.75 28.95 9.01
CA ASN A 161 6.78 29.65 10.30
C ASN A 161 8.08 29.43 11.07
N GLY A 162 8.95 28.53 10.59
CA GLY A 162 10.25 28.22 11.16
C GLY A 162 10.34 26.85 11.84
N SER A 163 11.58 26.38 12.01
CA SER A 163 11.86 25.09 12.63
C SER A 163 11.60 25.12 14.14
N ARG A 164 10.95 24.08 14.67
CA ARG A 164 10.53 24.00 16.08
C ARG A 164 10.35 22.58 16.59
N LEU A 165 10.59 22.41 17.89
CA LEU A 165 10.10 21.30 18.71
C LEU A 165 8.84 21.77 19.44
N SER A 166 7.76 21.00 19.37
CA SER A 166 6.51 21.24 20.09
C SER A 166 6.13 20.03 20.92
N VAL A 167 5.67 20.25 22.15
CA VAL A 167 5.07 19.22 23.01
C VAL A 167 3.62 19.57 23.26
N THR A 168 2.75 18.57 23.13
CA THR A 168 1.32 18.73 23.31
C THR A 168 0.78 17.73 24.33
N ASP A 169 -0.30 18.11 25.00
CA ASP A 169 -1.12 17.21 25.80
C ASP A 169 -2.60 17.30 25.38
N LYS A 170 -3.54 16.84 26.24
CA LYS A 170 -4.98 16.91 25.96
C LYS A 170 -5.54 18.33 25.91
N SER A 171 -4.87 19.29 26.55
CA SER A 171 -5.27 20.70 26.63
C SER A 171 -4.73 21.53 25.47
N GLY A 172 -3.69 21.04 24.78
CA GLY A 172 -3.11 21.69 23.60
C GLY A 172 -1.58 21.75 23.69
N LEU A 173 -1.01 22.82 23.13
CA LEU A 173 0.43 23.07 23.18
C LEU A 173 0.89 23.41 24.60
N THR A 174 1.84 22.65 25.14
CA THR A 174 2.41 22.88 26.49
C THR A 174 3.82 23.44 26.43
N TYR A 175 4.57 23.14 25.37
CA TYR A 175 5.93 23.64 25.18
C TYR A 175 6.26 23.80 23.70
N GLN A 176 7.02 24.85 23.36
CA GLN A 176 7.53 25.05 22.01
C GLN A 176 8.90 25.75 22.02
N GLN A 177 9.87 25.21 21.27
CA GLN A 177 11.21 25.79 21.15
C GLN A 177 11.74 25.73 19.70
N PRO A 178 12.16 26.86 19.12
CA PRO A 178 11.84 28.22 19.56
C PRO A 178 10.32 28.45 19.55
N ALA A 179 9.84 29.29 20.47
CA ALA A 179 8.44 29.69 20.46
C ALA A 179 8.17 30.56 19.22
N ILE A 180 7.15 30.22 18.44
CA ILE A 180 6.68 31.05 17.34
C ILE A 180 5.89 32.21 17.93
N THR A 181 6.37 33.44 17.71
CA THR A 181 5.74 34.66 18.22
C THR A 181 4.74 35.28 17.26
N ARG A 182 4.88 35.00 15.97
CA ARG A 182 3.98 35.47 14.90
C ARG A 182 3.89 34.42 13.79
N LEU A 183 2.67 34.12 13.35
CA LEU A 183 2.42 33.25 12.20
C LEU A 183 2.68 34.02 10.89
N GLN A 184 3.17 33.33 9.87
CA GLN A 184 3.23 33.86 8.51
C GLN A 184 1.81 34.13 7.97
N PRO A 185 1.63 35.10 7.06
CA PRO A 185 0.31 35.50 6.56
C PRO A 185 -0.54 34.34 6.02
N ASP A 186 0.07 33.44 5.23
CA ASP A 186 -0.62 32.30 4.64
C ASP A 186 -1.08 31.30 5.70
N SER A 187 -0.21 31.04 6.69
CA SER A 187 -0.54 30.21 7.85
C SER A 187 -1.67 30.84 8.66
N CYS A 188 -1.61 32.15 8.92
CA CYS A 188 -2.65 32.85 9.65
C CYS A 188 -4.01 32.76 8.94
N THR A 189 -4.03 32.97 7.62
CA THR A 189 -5.24 32.84 6.79
C THR A 189 -5.81 31.42 6.85
N TYR A 190 -4.94 30.41 6.75
CA TYR A 190 -5.32 29.01 6.86
C TYR A 190 -5.97 28.70 8.21
N TYR A 191 -5.35 29.10 9.33
CA TYR A 191 -5.91 28.86 10.66
C TYR A 191 -7.19 29.65 10.93
N LYS A 192 -7.32 30.89 10.44
CA LYS A 192 -8.60 31.63 10.47
C LYS A 192 -9.71 30.83 9.79
N GLY A 193 -9.45 30.32 8.58
CA GLY A 193 -10.41 29.48 7.85
C GLY A 193 -10.81 28.21 8.61
N LEU A 194 -9.85 27.57 9.28
CA LEU A 194 -10.11 26.39 10.09
C LEU A 194 -10.96 26.69 11.33
N GLU A 195 -10.68 27.77 12.07
CA GLU A 195 -11.47 28.15 13.25
C GLU A 195 -12.92 28.53 12.87
N LEU A 196 -13.11 29.14 11.70
CA LEU A 196 -14.45 29.42 11.15
C LEU A 196 -15.19 28.12 10.81
N LYS A 197 -14.50 27.15 10.21
CA LYS A 197 -15.08 25.86 9.82
C LYS A 197 -15.37 24.96 11.04
N TYR A 198 -14.57 25.10 12.10
CA TYR A 198 -14.63 24.25 13.30
C TYR A 198 -14.63 25.09 14.58
N PRO A 199 -15.71 25.84 14.85
CA PRO A 199 -15.76 26.78 15.97
C PRO A 199 -15.55 26.09 17.31
N GLY A 200 -14.75 26.72 18.18
CA GLY A 200 -14.47 26.25 19.54
C GLY A 200 -13.44 25.11 19.63
N LYS A 201 -12.85 24.67 18.51
CA LYS A 201 -11.82 23.63 18.51
C LYS A 201 -10.42 24.14 18.85
N ARG A 202 -10.17 25.46 18.79
CA ARG A 202 -8.89 26.09 19.16
C ARG A 202 -7.71 25.42 18.43
N LEU A 203 -7.91 25.15 17.14
CA LEU A 203 -6.96 24.46 16.26
C LEU A 203 -5.64 25.23 16.13
N CYS A 204 -5.67 26.57 16.19
CA CYS A 204 -4.45 27.37 16.23
C CYS A 204 -3.67 27.12 17.53
N GLN A 205 -4.34 27.22 18.69
CA GLN A 205 -3.69 27.07 20.00
C GLN A 205 -3.24 25.62 20.28
N ALA A 206 -3.75 24.64 19.53
CA ALA A 206 -3.23 23.29 19.54
C ALA A 206 -1.84 23.16 18.91
N ARG A 207 -1.39 24.16 18.12
CA ARG A 207 -0.16 24.13 17.31
C ARG A 207 0.81 25.26 17.63
N PHE A 208 0.31 26.41 18.05
CA PHE A 208 1.10 27.63 18.29
C PHE A 208 0.79 28.23 19.66
N PRO A 209 1.72 29.01 20.24
CA PRO A 209 1.49 29.73 21.49
C PRO A 209 0.27 30.65 21.38
N GLU A 210 -0.46 30.78 22.49
CA GLU A 210 -1.69 31.58 22.55
C GLU A 210 -1.49 33.02 22.09
N ALA A 211 -0.35 33.64 22.43
CA ALA A 211 -0.03 35.01 22.00
C ALA A 211 0.05 35.14 20.46
N ALA A 212 0.65 34.17 19.78
CA ALA A 212 0.79 34.19 18.32
C ALA A 212 -0.56 33.94 17.64
N CYS A 213 -1.38 33.04 18.19
CA CYS A 213 -2.74 32.80 17.71
C CYS A 213 -3.64 34.02 17.90
N ASN A 214 -3.59 34.66 19.07
CA ASN A 214 -4.40 35.85 19.34
C ASN A 214 -4.03 36.97 18.37
N ALA A 215 -2.73 37.24 18.19
CA ALA A 215 -2.26 38.24 17.23
C ALA A 215 -2.76 37.96 15.80
N CYS A 216 -2.81 36.70 15.37
CA CYS A 216 -3.37 36.33 14.08
C CYS A 216 -4.89 36.49 14.04
N LEU A 217 -5.62 35.90 15.00
CA LEU A 217 -7.08 35.74 14.95
C LEU A 217 -7.86 37.02 15.33
N SER A 218 -7.24 37.97 16.02
CA SER A 218 -7.87 39.25 16.39
C SER A 218 -7.81 40.31 15.29
N GLU A 219 -7.01 40.10 14.25
CA GLU A 219 -6.96 40.94 13.04
C GLU A 219 -8.10 40.62 12.07
#